data_AF-A0ABD2PUR8-F1
#
_entry.id   AF-A0ABD2PUR8-F1
#
_cell.length_a   1.000
_cell.length_b   1.000
_cell.length_c   1.000
_cell.angle_alpha   90.00
_cell.angle_beta   90.00
_cell.angle_gamma   90.00
#
_symmetry.space_group_name_H-M   'P 1'
#
loop_
_entity.id
_entity.type
_entity.pdbx_description
1 polymer ?
#
loop_
_entity_poly.entity_id
_entity_poly.type
_entity_poly.pdbx_seq_one_letter_code
_entity_poly.pdbx_strand_id
1 'polypeptide(L)'
;MSNEVSLRVFQDNLRRILMMAPLTIKTSISEASLSCSQSEDSTLLLGKNCSGDRIPVLGFDPGYRCGCKWAACDARGEVLSTGVVFLSSGSTKPPSECRGAAEFITAITTNRISTIALGSGSGYREAEKWLNELIKLGSFGSLKVRYSMVVEDGASIYSASPLAAKELPNLDVTIRSA
;
A
#
# COMPACT_ATOMS: atom_id res chain seq x y z
N MET A 1 -18.89 -5.85 18.05
CA MET A 1 -18.92 -4.47 17.52
C MET A 1 -17.56 -3.94 17.09
N SER A 2 -16.43 -4.53 17.52
CA SER A 2 -15.07 -4.08 17.14
C SER A 2 -14.69 -4.37 15.67
N ASN A 3 -14.99 -5.57 15.17
CA ASN A 3 -14.47 -6.03 13.87
C ASN A 3 -15.03 -5.26 12.67
N GLU A 4 -16.29 -4.82 12.75
CA GLU A 4 -16.97 -4.09 11.67
C GLU A 4 -16.44 -2.65 11.53
N VAL A 5 -16.04 -2.04 12.65
CA VAL A 5 -15.40 -0.72 12.68
C VAL A 5 -14.00 -0.80 12.07
N SER A 6 -13.19 -1.79 12.45
CA SER A 6 -11.86 -1.99 11.86
C SER A 6 -11.91 -2.24 10.36
N LEU A 7 -12.88 -3.03 9.87
CA LEU A 7 -13.09 -3.22 8.43
C LEU A 7 -13.40 -1.92 7.69
N ARG A 8 -14.27 -1.07 8.25
CA ARG A 8 -14.59 0.24 7.66
C ARG A 8 -13.38 1.16 7.63
N VAL A 9 -12.62 1.22 8.73
CA VAL A 9 -11.39 2.03 8.80
C VAL A 9 -10.37 1.57 7.76
N PHE A 10 -10.19 0.26 7.59
CA PHE A 10 -9.31 -0.30 6.56
C PHE A 10 -9.77 0.06 5.14
N GLN A 11 -11.06 -0.12 4.83
CA GLN A 11 -11.63 0.23 3.52
C GLN A 11 -11.52 1.74 3.23
N ASP A 12 -11.73 2.59 4.23
CA ASP A 12 -11.60 4.04 4.11
C ASP A 12 -10.14 4.44 3.90
N ASN A 13 -9.19 3.78 4.58
CA ASN A 13 -7.75 4.01 4.37
C ASN A 13 -7.31 3.58 2.96
N LEU A 14 -7.74 2.40 2.51
CA LEU A 14 -7.45 1.89 1.17
C LEU A 14 -8.04 2.80 0.10
N ARG A 15 -9.31 3.24 0.26
CA ARG A 15 -9.94 4.22 -0.62
C ARG A 15 -9.22 5.55 -0.61
N ARG A 16 -8.77 6.06 0.55
CA ARG A 16 -7.97 7.29 0.61
C ARG A 16 -6.67 7.15 -0.16
N ILE A 17 -5.96 6.04 -0.03
CA ILE A 17 -4.70 5.80 -0.77
C ILE A 17 -4.94 5.72 -2.27
N LEU A 18 -6.02 5.04 -2.70
CA LEU A 18 -6.34 4.86 -4.11
C LEU A 18 -7.05 6.07 -4.76
N MET A 19 -7.69 6.94 -3.96
CA MET A 19 -8.45 8.10 -4.45
C MET A 19 -7.78 9.47 -4.18
N MET A 20 -6.82 9.58 -3.24
CA MET A 20 -6.15 10.85 -2.88
C MET A 20 -4.73 10.99 -3.45
N ALA A 21 -4.55 10.76 -4.74
CA ALA A 21 -3.33 11.21 -5.40
C ALA A 21 -3.56 12.59 -6.05
N PRO A 22 -3.48 13.65 -5.23
CA PRO A 22 -2.30 14.50 -5.31
C PRO A 22 -1.54 14.39 -3.99
N LEU A 23 -0.27 14.02 -4.08
CA LEU A 23 0.64 14.05 -2.95
C LEU A 23 0.62 15.48 -2.38
N THR A 24 0.15 15.65 -1.15
CA THR A 24 0.38 16.89 -0.42
C THR A 24 1.89 17.03 -0.25
N ILE A 25 2.47 17.86 -1.11
CA ILE A 25 3.85 18.28 -1.05
C ILE A 25 3.98 19.03 0.28
N LYS A 26 4.84 18.57 1.21
CA LYS A 26 5.34 19.46 2.26
C LYS A 26 6.31 20.45 1.62
N THR A 27 5.76 21.40 0.88
CA THR A 27 6.38 22.69 0.63
C THR A 27 5.59 23.70 1.43
N SER A 28 6.30 24.42 2.28
CA SER A 28 5.82 25.61 2.94
C SER A 28 5.08 26.52 1.96
N ILE A 29 3.90 26.99 2.40
CA ILE A 29 3.17 28.21 2.00
C ILE A 29 1.80 28.00 1.29
N SER A 30 0.85 28.72 1.90
CA SER A 30 -0.45 29.27 1.50
C SER A 30 -1.63 28.36 1.21
N GLU A 31 -2.63 28.54 2.09
CA GLU A 31 -4.04 28.22 1.99
C GLU A 31 -4.63 28.56 0.63
N ALA A 32 -5.38 27.62 0.06
CA ALA A 32 -6.40 27.92 -0.94
C ALA A 32 -7.59 26.99 -0.71
N SER A 33 -8.72 27.63 -0.43
CA SER A 33 -10.04 27.10 -0.12
C SER A 33 -10.54 26.10 -1.15
N LEU A 34 -11.37 25.14 -0.73
CA LEU A 34 -12.51 24.65 -1.51
C LEU A 34 -13.50 23.94 -0.58
N SER A 35 -14.63 24.61 -0.41
CA SER A 35 -15.86 24.14 0.21
C SER A 35 -16.42 22.92 -0.52
N CYS A 36 -16.68 21.84 0.20
CA CYS A 36 -17.65 20.84 -0.24
C CYS A 36 -18.49 20.46 0.98
N SER A 37 -19.72 20.96 0.96
CA SER A 37 -20.70 20.85 2.02
C SER A 37 -21.02 19.39 2.32
N GLN A 38 -21.14 19.07 3.60
CA GLN A 38 -21.63 17.80 4.06
C GLN A 38 -23.12 17.64 3.72
N SER A 39 -23.48 16.47 3.23
CA SER A 39 -24.81 15.90 3.42
C SER A 39 -24.66 14.39 3.50
N GLU A 40 -24.96 13.88 4.69
CA GLU A 40 -25.19 12.47 4.97
C GLU A 40 -26.38 12.01 4.12
N ASP A 41 -26.22 10.94 3.35
CA ASP A 41 -27.26 9.92 3.24
C ASP A 41 -26.76 8.68 2.50
N SER A 42 -27.11 7.55 3.09
CA SER A 42 -26.78 6.19 2.72
C SER A 42 -27.27 5.84 1.33
N THR A 43 -26.40 5.93 0.33
CA THR A 43 -26.47 5.10 -0.87
C THR A 43 -25.04 4.88 -1.34
N LEU A 44 -24.56 3.65 -1.20
CA LEU A 44 -23.32 3.14 -1.80
C LEU A 44 -23.46 3.10 -3.33
N LEU A 45 -23.76 4.24 -3.94
CA LEU A 45 -23.48 4.48 -5.33
C LEU A 45 -21.97 4.51 -5.41
N LEU A 46 -21.39 3.47 -6.03
CA LEU A 46 -20.13 3.58 -6.74
C LEU A 46 -20.19 4.88 -7.53
N GLY A 47 -19.62 5.94 -6.94
CA GLY A 47 -19.51 7.25 -7.56
C GLY A 47 -18.73 7.06 -8.84
N LYS A 48 -19.45 7.04 -9.95
CA LYS A 48 -18.86 7.18 -11.27
C LYS A 48 -18.23 8.57 -11.31
N ASN A 49 -16.94 8.59 -11.60
CA ASN A 49 -16.11 9.73 -11.99
C ASN A 49 -15.69 10.70 -10.88
N CYS A 50 -14.42 10.59 -10.49
CA CYS A 50 -13.46 11.67 -10.66
C CYS A 50 -12.16 11.04 -11.13
N SER A 51 -11.76 11.32 -12.37
CA SER A 51 -10.41 11.08 -12.90
C SER A 51 -9.42 12.04 -12.22
N GLY A 52 -9.40 12.10 -10.89
CA GLY A 52 -8.25 12.64 -10.18
C GLY A 52 -7.16 11.59 -10.32
N ASP A 53 -6.02 11.96 -10.89
CA ASP A 53 -4.94 11.08 -11.34
C ASP A 53 -4.66 9.94 -10.36
N ARG A 54 -5.35 8.81 -10.55
CA ARG A 54 -5.16 7.64 -9.70
C ARG A 54 -3.75 7.16 -10.00
N ILE A 55 -2.89 7.18 -8.98
CA ILE A 55 -1.53 6.71 -9.13
C ILE A 55 -1.49 5.21 -8.82
N PRO A 56 -0.64 4.45 -9.53
CA PRO A 56 -0.39 3.07 -9.14
C PRO A 56 0.34 3.06 -7.79
N VAL A 57 -0.01 2.10 -6.94
CA VAL A 57 0.49 1.98 -5.56
C VAL A 57 0.96 0.55 -5.33
N LEU A 58 2.06 0.41 -4.59
CA LEU A 58 2.46 -0.88 -4.05
C LEU A 58 2.10 -0.94 -2.56
N GLY A 59 1.23 -1.87 -2.18
CA GLY A 59 0.95 -2.21 -0.79
C GLY A 59 2.08 -3.05 -0.22
N PHE A 60 2.53 -2.74 0.99
CA PHE A 60 3.58 -3.45 1.70
C PHE A 60 3.14 -3.75 3.14
N ASP A 61 2.84 -5.02 3.38
CA ASP A 61 2.37 -5.58 4.66
C ASP A 61 3.55 -6.22 5.39
N PRO A 62 4.13 -5.55 6.40
CA PRO A 62 5.32 -6.04 7.07
C PRO A 62 5.02 -7.28 7.93
N GLY A 63 5.98 -8.22 7.95
CA GLY A 63 5.90 -9.41 8.77
C GLY A 63 7.26 -10.02 9.05
N TYR A 64 7.46 -10.50 10.28
CA TYR A 64 8.72 -11.11 10.72
C TYR A 64 8.88 -12.54 10.19
N ARG A 65 8.04 -13.47 10.66
CA ARG A 65 8.20 -14.92 10.38
C ARG A 65 7.76 -15.30 8.97
N CYS A 66 6.67 -14.72 8.49
CA CYS A 66 6.07 -15.01 7.19
C CYS A 66 6.68 -14.16 6.06
N GLY A 67 7.63 -13.27 6.37
CA GLY A 67 8.11 -12.23 5.46
C GLY A 67 7.13 -11.06 5.34
N CYS A 68 7.60 -10.00 4.69
CA CYS A 68 6.81 -8.83 4.36
C CYS A 68 6.18 -9.06 2.98
N LYS A 69 4.84 -9.12 2.91
CA LYS A 69 4.16 -9.32 1.63
C LYS A 69 3.97 -7.99 0.93
N TRP A 70 3.84 -8.05 -0.39
CA TRP A 70 3.54 -6.88 -1.19
C TRP A 70 2.58 -7.21 -2.33
N ALA A 71 1.80 -6.21 -2.70
CA ALA A 71 0.91 -6.24 -3.85
C ALA A 71 1.06 -4.94 -4.66
N ALA A 72 1.39 -5.07 -5.93
CA ALA A 72 1.44 -3.96 -6.88
C ALA A 72 0.05 -3.77 -7.49
N CYS A 73 -0.54 -2.60 -7.31
CA CYS A 73 -1.86 -2.25 -7.82
C CYS A 73 -1.76 -1.13 -8.85
N ASP A 74 -2.50 -1.26 -9.95
CA ASP A 74 -2.64 -0.20 -10.94
C ASP A 74 -3.50 0.96 -10.40
N ALA A 75 -3.50 2.08 -11.12
CA ALA A 75 -4.42 3.21 -10.95
C ALA A 75 -5.90 2.80 -10.85
N ARG A 76 -6.28 1.66 -11.45
CA ARG A 76 -7.64 1.13 -11.39
C ARG A 76 -7.95 0.35 -10.11
N GLY A 77 -6.94 0.01 -9.32
CA GLY A 77 -7.04 -0.90 -8.17
C GLY A 77 -6.93 -2.37 -8.55
N GLU A 78 -6.54 -2.69 -9.79
CA GLU A 78 -6.28 -4.07 -10.22
C GLU A 78 -4.90 -4.51 -9.74
N VAL A 79 -4.80 -5.73 -9.21
CA VAL A 79 -3.54 -6.32 -8.73
C VAL A 79 -2.74 -6.83 -9.93
N LEU A 80 -1.58 -6.24 -10.16
CA LEU A 80 -0.66 -6.56 -11.26
C LEU A 80 0.30 -7.68 -10.88
N SER A 81 0.84 -7.61 -9.67
CA SER A 81 1.86 -8.56 -9.19
C SER A 81 1.84 -8.60 -7.68
N THR A 82 2.22 -9.75 -7.12
CA THR A 82 2.26 -9.98 -5.68
C THR A 82 3.50 -10.79 -5.35
N GLY A 83 4.01 -10.62 -4.14
CA GLY A 83 5.13 -11.42 -3.68
C GLY A 83 5.42 -11.25 -2.20
N VAL A 84 6.53 -11.84 -1.77
CA VAL A 84 6.97 -11.79 -0.38
C VAL A 84 8.47 -11.50 -0.33
N VAL A 85 8.85 -10.53 0.49
CA VAL A 85 10.24 -10.19 0.79
C VAL A 85 10.56 -10.67 2.20
N PHE A 86 11.65 -11.41 2.35
CA PHE A 86 12.14 -11.80 3.66
C PHE A 86 13.26 -10.87 4.10
N LEU A 87 12.94 -9.97 5.02
CA LEU A 87 13.90 -9.07 5.63
C LEU A 87 14.81 -9.86 6.56
N SER A 88 16.12 -9.84 6.29
CA SER A 88 17.09 -10.46 7.17
C SER A 88 17.51 -9.45 8.23
N SER A 89 16.87 -9.50 9.41
CA SER A 89 17.28 -8.66 10.54
C SER A 89 18.67 -9.10 11.02
N GLY A 90 19.68 -8.25 10.83
CA GLY A 90 21.04 -8.46 11.32
C GLY A 90 22.05 -9.09 10.36
N SER A 91 21.72 -9.27 9.08
CA SER A 91 22.70 -9.71 8.07
C SER A 91 23.42 -8.51 7.44
N THR A 92 24.73 -8.60 7.25
CA THR A 92 25.57 -7.64 6.50
C THR A 92 25.23 -7.56 5.01
N LYS A 93 24.26 -8.35 4.55
CA LYS A 93 23.84 -8.38 3.15
C LYS A 93 23.15 -7.08 2.77
N PRO A 94 23.41 -6.55 1.55
CA PRO A 94 22.74 -5.36 1.08
C PRO A 94 21.22 -5.63 0.95
N PRO A 95 20.38 -4.60 1.15
CA PRO A 95 18.92 -4.70 1.04
C PRO A 95 18.43 -5.36 -0.26
N SER A 96 19.12 -5.08 -1.37
CA SER A 96 18.82 -5.62 -2.71
C SER A 96 19.05 -7.12 -2.84
N GLU A 97 19.84 -7.73 -1.95
CA GLU A 97 20.12 -9.18 -1.94
C GLU A 97 19.23 -9.95 -0.97
N CYS A 98 18.29 -9.27 -0.29
CA CYS A 98 17.27 -9.97 0.50
C CYS A 98 16.43 -10.87 -0.41
N ARG A 99 16.00 -12.02 0.12
CA ARG A 99 15.17 -12.95 -0.64
C ARG A 99 13.85 -12.26 -1.04
N GLY A 100 13.55 -12.23 -2.33
CA GLY A 100 12.37 -11.56 -2.90
C GLY A 100 12.58 -10.08 -3.23
N ALA A 101 13.71 -9.47 -2.88
CA ALA A 101 13.99 -8.06 -3.16
C ALA A 101 14.07 -7.77 -4.66
N ALA A 102 14.64 -8.67 -5.45
CA ALA A 102 14.73 -8.52 -6.90
C ALA A 102 13.34 -8.47 -7.57
N GLU A 103 12.41 -9.33 -7.15
CA GLU A 103 11.04 -9.34 -7.64
C GLU A 103 10.30 -8.06 -7.26
N PHE A 104 10.47 -7.59 -6.02
CA PHE A 104 9.92 -6.33 -5.53
C PHE A 104 10.41 -5.13 -6.34
N ILE A 105 11.73 -5.02 -6.57
CA ILE A 105 12.33 -3.95 -7.38
C ILE A 105 11.84 -4.04 -8.84
N THR A 106 11.75 -5.25 -9.38
CA THR A 106 11.28 -5.48 -10.76
C THR A 106 9.83 -5.08 -10.92
N ALA A 107 8.96 -5.40 -9.96
CA ALA A 107 7.55 -5.03 -9.99
C ALA A 107 7.38 -3.50 -9.97
N ILE A 108 8.14 -2.79 -9.12
CA ILE A 108 8.11 -1.33 -9.04
C ILE A 108 8.60 -0.68 -10.35
N THR A 109 9.73 -1.16 -10.87
CA THR A 109 10.37 -0.58 -12.05
C THR A 109 9.58 -0.86 -13.33
N THR A 110 9.07 -2.08 -13.50
CA THR A 110 8.27 -2.48 -14.66
C THR A 110 6.93 -1.75 -14.69
N ASN A 111 6.25 -1.66 -13.55
CA ASN A 111 4.94 -1.03 -13.44
C ASN A 111 5.03 0.49 -13.20
N ARG A 112 6.25 1.06 -13.17
CA ARG A 112 6.53 2.48 -12.90
C ARG A 112 5.82 3.04 -11.65
N ILE A 113 5.82 2.25 -10.59
CA ILE A 113 5.17 2.63 -9.32
C ILE A 113 6.07 3.60 -8.57
N SER A 114 5.53 4.77 -8.20
CA SER A 114 6.28 5.77 -7.40
C SER A 114 5.90 5.79 -5.93
N THR A 115 4.82 5.09 -5.54
CA THR A 115 4.21 5.22 -4.22
C THR A 115 4.06 3.85 -3.56
N ILE A 116 4.58 3.73 -2.34
CA ILE A 116 4.49 2.54 -1.51
C ILE A 116 3.62 2.84 -0.29
N ALA A 117 2.64 2.02 -0.01
CA ALA A 117 1.83 2.04 1.20
C ALA A 117 2.41 1.04 2.21
N LEU A 118 3.09 1.52 3.24
CA LEU A 118 3.69 0.68 4.28
C LEU A 118 2.73 0.51 5.46
N GLY A 119 2.32 -0.73 5.73
CA GLY A 119 1.49 -1.08 6.88
C GLY A 119 2.17 -0.78 8.21
N SER A 120 1.40 -0.32 9.20
CA SER A 120 1.86 -0.04 10.56
C SER A 120 1.89 -1.27 11.47
N GLY A 121 1.79 -2.48 10.91
CA GLY A 121 1.79 -3.74 11.66
C GLY A 121 3.16 -4.21 12.11
N SER A 122 3.23 -5.48 12.51
CA SER A 122 4.43 -6.04 13.12
C SER A 122 5.60 -6.13 12.14
N GLY A 123 6.73 -5.49 12.44
CA GLY A 123 7.89 -5.46 11.56
C GLY A 123 8.01 -4.21 10.70
N TYR A 124 7.12 -3.22 10.87
CA TYR A 124 7.15 -1.97 10.10
C TYR A 124 8.48 -1.22 10.25
N ARG A 125 9.15 -1.27 11.41
CA ARG A 125 10.41 -0.54 11.65
C ARG A 125 11.56 -1.11 10.83
N GLU A 126 11.63 -2.42 10.73
CA GLU A 126 12.61 -3.13 9.92
C GLU A 126 12.32 -2.93 8.43
N ALA A 127 11.04 -3.00 8.05
CA ALA A 127 10.57 -2.73 6.70
C ALA A 127 10.86 -1.29 6.25
N GLU A 128 10.61 -0.30 7.11
CA GLU A 128 10.89 1.11 6.87
C GLU A 128 12.40 1.34 6.68
N LYS A 129 13.25 0.76 7.53
CA LYS A 129 14.70 0.84 7.38
C LYS A 129 15.16 0.26 6.05
N TRP A 130 14.69 -0.94 5.71
CA TRP A 130 15.02 -1.62 4.45
C TRP A 130 14.58 -0.81 3.22
N LEU A 131 13.37 -0.26 3.23
CA LEU A 131 12.88 0.64 2.17
C LEU A 131 13.73 1.90 2.03
N ASN A 132 14.06 2.55 3.15
CA ASN A 132 14.90 3.75 3.14
C ASN A 132 16.29 3.46 2.56
N GLU A 133 16.88 2.30 2.88
CA GLU A 133 18.18 1.90 2.33
C GLU A 133 18.10 1.62 0.83
N LEU A 134 17.05 0.92 0.35
CA LEU A 134 16.83 0.73 -1.09
C LEU A 134 16.66 2.04 -1.87
N ILE A 135 15.92 3.00 -1.30
CA ILE A 135 15.73 4.32 -1.91
C ILE A 135 17.07 5.06 -1.98
N LYS A 136 17.86 5.04 -0.91
CA LYS A 136 19.20 5.68 -0.88
C LYS A 136 20.19 5.05 -1.85
N LEU A 137 20.11 3.74 -2.06
CA LEU A 137 20.94 3.01 -3.03
C LEU A 137 20.55 3.28 -4.49
N GLY A 138 19.41 3.95 -4.75
CA GLY A 138 18.94 4.19 -6.10
C GLY A 138 18.50 2.91 -6.82
N SER A 139 18.08 1.88 -6.08
CA SER A 139 17.73 0.56 -6.63
C SER A 139 16.56 0.59 -7.62
N PHE A 140 15.79 1.69 -7.65
CA PHE A 140 14.66 1.88 -8.57
C PHE A 140 15.01 2.69 -9.83
N GLY A 141 16.30 2.93 -10.10
CA GLY A 141 16.77 3.67 -11.27
C GLY A 141 16.35 5.15 -11.24
N SER A 142 15.70 5.62 -12.29
CA SER A 142 15.24 7.02 -12.40
C SER A 142 13.92 7.31 -11.67
N LEU A 143 13.25 6.28 -11.13
CA LEU A 143 11.98 6.44 -10.43
C LEU A 143 12.19 7.04 -9.04
N LYS A 144 11.48 8.14 -8.76
CA LYS A 144 11.43 8.75 -7.43
C LYS A 144 10.37 8.05 -6.57
N VAL A 145 10.77 6.94 -5.97
CA VAL A 145 9.92 6.15 -5.08
C VAL A 145 9.80 6.82 -3.71
N ARG A 146 8.58 6.90 -3.19
CA ARG A 146 8.25 7.38 -1.84
C ARG A 146 7.34 6.36 -1.15
N TYR A 147 7.37 6.34 0.17
CA TYR A 147 6.42 5.56 0.96
C TYR A 147 5.58 6.45 1.89
N SER A 148 4.40 5.96 2.23
CA SER A 148 3.54 6.52 3.29
C SER A 148 3.14 5.41 4.25
N MET A 149 3.11 5.74 5.53
CA MET A 149 2.59 4.84 6.56
C MET A 149 1.06 4.76 6.48
N VAL A 150 0.53 3.56 6.68
CA VAL A 150 -0.88 3.23 6.63
C VAL A 150 -1.27 2.40 7.84
N VAL A 151 -2.42 2.71 8.44
CA VAL A 151 -2.94 1.92 9.55
C VAL A 151 -3.50 0.60 9.00
N GLU A 152 -2.94 -0.51 9.49
CA GLU A 152 -3.26 -1.88 9.07
C GLU A 152 -4.44 -2.49 9.84
N ASP A 153 -5.01 -1.76 10.81
CA ASP A 153 -6.14 -2.22 11.61
C ASP A 153 -7.33 -2.59 10.71
N GLY A 154 -7.64 -3.89 10.69
CA GLY A 154 -8.74 -4.44 9.88
C GLY A 154 -8.31 -5.11 8.57
N ALA A 155 -7.04 -5.02 8.15
CA ALA A 155 -6.55 -5.71 6.96
C ALA A 155 -6.68 -7.23 7.08
N SER A 156 -6.31 -7.77 8.24
CA SER A 156 -6.43 -9.20 8.56
C SER A 156 -7.89 -9.68 8.65
N ILE A 157 -8.79 -8.82 9.09
CA ILE A 157 -10.23 -9.11 9.14
C ILE A 157 -10.80 -9.10 7.72
N TYR A 158 -10.37 -8.14 6.89
CA TYR A 158 -10.79 -8.03 5.50
C TYR A 158 -10.34 -9.24 4.70
N SER A 159 -9.06 -9.61 4.78
CA SER A 159 -8.49 -10.70 3.99
C SER A 159 -9.14 -12.07 4.28
N ALA A 160 -9.57 -12.29 5.53
CA ALA A 160 -10.31 -13.47 5.96
C ALA A 160 -11.81 -13.41 5.67
N SER A 161 -12.34 -12.26 5.24
CA SER A 161 -13.77 -12.08 5.01
C SER A 161 -14.25 -12.77 3.72
N PRO A 162 -15.53 -13.21 3.67
CA PRO A 162 -16.11 -13.76 2.44
C PRO A 162 -16.24 -12.70 1.34
N LEU A 163 -16.21 -11.41 1.68
CA LEU A 163 -16.20 -10.31 0.71
C LEU A 163 -14.87 -10.29 -0.06
N ALA A 164 -13.73 -10.33 0.65
CA ALA A 164 -12.42 -10.37 0.01
C ALA A 164 -12.23 -11.62 -0.84
N ALA A 165 -12.81 -12.76 -0.45
CA ALA A 165 -12.81 -13.97 -1.26
C ALA A 165 -13.58 -13.81 -2.59
N LYS A 166 -14.61 -12.95 -2.63
CA LYS A 166 -15.36 -12.63 -3.86
C LYS A 166 -14.65 -11.58 -4.71
N GLU A 167 -14.03 -10.58 -4.08
CA GLU A 167 -13.31 -9.50 -4.78
C GLU A 167 -11.97 -9.97 -5.35
N LEU A 168 -11.26 -10.85 -4.63
CA LEU A 168 -9.91 -11.33 -4.97
C LEU A 168 -9.84 -12.88 -4.94
N PRO A 169 -10.60 -13.58 -5.81
CA PRO A 169 -10.76 -15.03 -5.74
C PRO A 169 -9.45 -15.79 -5.99
N ASN A 170 -8.55 -15.22 -6.79
CA ASN A 170 -7.30 -15.87 -7.20
C ASN A 170 -6.13 -15.66 -6.22
N LEU A 171 -6.30 -14.81 -5.20
CA LEU A 171 -5.25 -14.51 -4.24
C LEU A 171 -5.41 -15.33 -2.96
N ASP A 172 -4.30 -15.74 -2.36
CA ASP A 172 -4.31 -16.38 -1.04
C ASP A 172 -4.66 -15.37 0.06
N VAL A 173 -5.27 -15.85 1.15
CA VAL A 173 -5.68 -15.03 2.30
C VAL A 173 -4.52 -14.21 2.86
N THR A 174 -3.30 -14.75 2.84
CA THR A 174 -2.12 -14.05 3.35
C THR A 174 -1.64 -12.91 2.46
N ILE A 175 -1.90 -12.97 1.16
CA ILE A 175 -1.51 -11.94 0.18
C ILE A 175 -2.60 -10.87 0.07
N ARG A 176 -3.87 -11.23 0.26
CA ARG A 176 -5.01 -10.29 0.25
C ARG A 176 -4.93 -9.19 1.34
N SER A 177 -4.07 -9.36 2.35
CA SER A 177 -3.85 -8.33 3.37
C SER A 177 -2.92 -7.21 2.93
N ALA A 178 -2.11 -7.43 1.90
CA ALA A 178 -1.17 -6.45 1.33
C ALA A 178 -1.84 -5.60 0.24
#